data_AF-A0A0D6PI38-F1
#
_entry.id   AF-A0A0D6PI38-F1
#
_cell.length_a   1.000
_cell.length_b   1.000
_cell.length_c   1.000
_cell.angle_alpha   90.00
_cell.angle_beta   90.00
_cell.angle_gamma   90.00
#
_symmetry.space_group_name_H-M   'P 1'
#
loop_
_entity.id
_entity.type
_entity.pdbx_description
1 polymer ?
#
loop_
_entity_poly.entity_id
_entity_poly.type
_entity_poly.pdbx_seq_one_letter_code
_entity_poly.pdbx_strand_id
1 'polypeptide(L)' 'MIAAFEHRGARGRRPESTLPAFTFMQYLGLTSVEFDIAITAGGIVIVHHDPRLNPDAVRDSKGAYVGKNAPLIKNPT' A
#
# COMPACT_ATOMS: atom_id res chain seq x y z
N MET A 1 11.21 14.75 -22.79
CA MET A 1 11.37 13.97 -21.55
C MET A 1 10.03 13.30 -21.27
N ILE A 2 10.01 11.99 -21.04
CA ILE A 2 8.80 11.25 -20.65
C ILE A 2 8.97 10.89 -19.17
N ALA A 3 8.00 11.24 -18.33
CA ALA A 3 7.97 10.84 -16.92
C ALA A 3 7.09 9.58 -16.81
N ALA A 4 7.67 8.48 -16.33
CA ALA A 4 6.96 7.26 -15.99
C ALA A 4 6.82 7.17 -14.47
N PHE A 5 5.60 6.93 -13.99
CA PHE A 5 5.30 6.75 -12.58
C PHE A 5 4.78 5.33 -12.38
N GLU A 6 5.42 4.58 -11.50
CA GLU A 6 4.88 3.28 -11.08
C GLU A 6 3.82 3.50 -10.01
N HIS A 7 2.64 2.95 -10.27
CA HIS A 7 1.43 3.15 -9.46
C HIS A 7 1.45 2.27 -8.22
N ARG A 8 1.53 2.90 -7.04
CA ARG A 8 1.79 2.29 -5.73
C ARG A 8 3.09 1.50 -5.67
N GLY A 9 4.08 2.01 -6.38
CA GLY A 9 5.28 1.27 -6.72
C GLY A 9 5.01 0.25 -7.84
N ALA A 10 5.82 -0.79 -7.94
CA ALA A 10 5.67 -1.79 -8.99
C ALA A 10 4.55 -2.81 -8.70
N ARG A 11 3.30 -2.38 -8.46
CA ARG A 11 2.20 -3.24 -7.98
C ARG A 11 1.91 -4.47 -8.83
N GLY A 12 2.22 -4.41 -10.13
CA GLY A 12 2.08 -5.54 -11.05
C GLY A 12 3.17 -6.62 -10.88
N ARG A 13 4.21 -6.34 -10.07
CA ARG A 13 5.39 -7.19 -9.89
C ARG A 13 5.66 -7.53 -8.43
N ARG A 14 5.29 -6.66 -7.50
CA ARG A 14 5.50 -6.78 -6.05
C ARG A 14 4.24 -6.29 -5.31
N PRO A 15 4.00 -6.73 -4.06
CA PRO A 15 2.92 -6.19 -3.24
C PRO A 15 3.01 -4.66 -3.18
N GLU A 16 1.90 -4.00 -3.51
CA GLU A 16 1.84 -2.54 -3.60
C GLU A 16 2.18 -1.83 -2.30
N SER A 17 2.63 -0.58 -2.39
CA SER A 17 2.87 0.28 -1.21
C SER A 17 3.88 -0.28 -0.21
N THR A 18 4.80 -1.13 -0.66
CA THR A 18 5.84 -1.76 0.18
C THR A 18 7.24 -1.32 -0.22
N LEU A 19 8.17 -1.32 0.74
CA LEU A 19 9.59 -1.06 0.47
C LEU A 19 10.15 -1.98 -0.63
N PRO A 20 9.88 -3.30 -0.65
CA PRO A 20 10.29 -4.16 -1.76
C PRO A 20 9.77 -3.73 -3.13
N ALA A 21 8.55 -3.19 -3.23
CA ALA A 21 8.04 -2.67 -4.51
C ALA A 21 8.81 -1.41 -4.94
N PHE A 22 9.11 -0.50 -4.01
CA PHE A 22 9.88 0.71 -4.30
C PHE A 22 11.34 0.41 -4.64
N THR A 23 11.98 -0.52 -3.94
CA THR A 23 13.32 -0.98 -4.29
C THR A 23 13.33 -1.67 -5.64
N PHE A 24 12.29 -2.45 -5.97
CA PHE A 24 12.21 -3.13 -7.26
C PHE A 24 12.25 -2.16 -8.45
N MET A 25 11.60 -1.01 -8.31
CA MET A 25 11.60 0.04 -9.33
C MET A 25 13.00 0.56 -9.66
N GLN A 26 13.89 0.63 -8.67
CA GLN A 26 15.26 1.10 -8.88
C GLN A 26 16.03 0.18 -9.83
N TYR A 27 15.80 -1.15 -9.75
CA TYR A 27 16.37 -2.11 -10.70
C TYR A 27 15.83 -1.95 -12.13
N LEU A 28 14.66 -1.31 -12.29
CA LEU A 28 14.08 -0.97 -13.59
C LEU A 28 14.53 0.40 -14.12
N GLY A 29 15.38 1.13 -13.38
CA GLY A 29 15.83 2.47 -13.75
C GLY A 29 14.77 3.57 -13.57
N LEU A 30 13.71 3.29 -12.79
CA LEU A 30 12.62 4.23 -12.55
C LEU A 30 12.92 5.08 -11.32
N THR A 31 12.68 6.38 -11.44
CA THR A 31 13.02 7.37 -10.40
C THR A 31 11.80 8.03 -9.75
N SER A 32 10.60 7.76 -10.26
CA SER A 32 9.36 8.37 -9.79
C SER A 32 8.34 7.31 -9.43
N VAL A 33 7.70 7.48 -8.27
CA VAL A 33 6.69 6.57 -7.73
C VAL A 33 5.45 7.36 -7.31
N GLU A 34 4.29 6.79 -7.57
CA GLU A 34 3.03 7.25 -6.98
C GLU A 34 2.67 6.28 -5.84
N PHE A 35 2.10 6.80 -4.76
CA PHE A 35 1.53 6.00 -3.68
C PHE A 35 0.53 6.82 -2.87
N ASP A 36 -0.37 6.12 -2.21
CA ASP A 36 -1.39 6.69 -1.36
C ASP A 36 -0.96 6.74 0.11
N ILE A 37 -1.46 7.75 0.84
CA ILE A 37 -1.30 7.85 2.29
C ILE A 37 -2.64 7.78 3.00
N ALA A 38 -2.62 7.19 4.19
CA ALA A 38 -3.72 7.23 5.12
C ALA A 38 -3.23 7.66 6.51
N ILE A 39 -4.15 8.13 7.35
CA ILE A 39 -3.86 8.49 8.74
C ILE A 39 -4.62 7.51 9.61
N THR A 40 -3.93 6.81 10.50
CA THR A 40 -4.53 5.90 11.47
C THR A 40 -5.41 6.64 12.48
N ALA A 41 -6.25 5.90 13.23
CA ALA A 41 -7.00 6.47 14.35
C ALA A 41 -6.11 7.19 15.39
N GLY A 42 -4.86 6.74 15.57
CA GLY A 42 -3.87 7.37 16.45
C GLY A 42 -3.11 8.56 15.84
N GLY A 43 -3.48 9.03 14.63
CA GLY A 43 -2.83 10.16 13.98
C GLY A 43 -1.50 9.82 13.25
N ILE A 44 -1.12 8.55 13.18
CA ILE A 44 0.10 8.12 12.48
C ILE A 44 -0.17 8.05 10.98
N VAL A 45 0.69 8.69 10.18
CA VAL A 45 0.67 8.60 8.71
C VAL A 45 1.27 7.26 8.26
N ILE A 46 0.57 6.59 7.36
CA ILE A 46 0.97 5.30 6.78
C ILE A 46 0.83 5.34 5.26
N VAL A 47 1.57 4.48 4.56
CA VAL A 47 1.39 4.24 3.12
C VAL A 47 0.37 3.13 2.93
N HIS A 48 -0.84 3.49 2.50
CA HIS A 48 -1.95 2.56 2.35
C HIS A 48 -3.07 3.21 1.52
N HIS A 49 -3.65 2.46 0.58
CA HIS A 49 -4.65 3.01 -0.35
C HIS A 49 -6.09 2.91 0.17
N ASP A 50 -6.51 1.72 0.64
CA ASP A 50 -7.91 1.47 0.94
C ASP A 50 -8.32 2.06 2.31
N PRO A 51 -9.52 2.61 2.49
CA PRO A 51 -9.96 3.10 3.81
C PRO A 51 -10.10 1.98 4.87
N ARG A 52 -10.09 0.71 4.43
CA ARG A 52 -10.19 -0.51 5.22
C ARG A 52 -9.02 -1.43 4.88
N LEU A 53 -8.68 -2.35 5.80
CA LEU A 53 -7.78 -3.45 5.45
C LEU A 53 -8.41 -4.36 4.39
N ASN A 54 -7.71 -4.55 3.26
CA ASN A 54 -8.21 -5.31 2.13
C ASN A 54 -8.10 -6.82 2.39
N PRO A 55 -9.22 -7.58 2.33
CA PRO A 55 -9.21 -9.03 2.59
C PRO A 55 -8.39 -9.83 1.58
N ASP A 56 -8.15 -9.32 0.38
CA ASP A 56 -7.38 -10.01 -0.66
C ASP A 56 -5.87 -9.80 -0.50
N ALA A 57 -5.46 -8.81 0.29
CA ALA A 57 -4.06 -8.41 0.43
C ALA A 57 -3.51 -8.51 1.87
N VAL A 58 -4.36 -8.44 2.89
CA VAL A 58 -3.95 -8.32 4.29
C VAL A 58 -4.22 -9.62 5.06
N ARG A 59 -3.23 -10.04 5.86
CA ARG A 59 -3.33 -11.19 6.75
C ARG A 59 -3.19 -10.75 8.21
N ASP A 60 -3.81 -11.51 9.12
CA ASP A 60 -3.67 -11.34 10.55
C ASP A 60 -2.33 -11.90 11.07
N SER A 61 -2.11 -11.79 12.38
CA SER A 61 -0.88 -12.28 13.03
C SER A 61 -0.72 -13.81 12.99
N LYS A 62 -1.78 -14.56 12.66
CA LYS A 62 -1.75 -16.01 12.45
C LYS A 62 -1.55 -16.39 10.98
N GLY A 63 -1.46 -15.40 10.08
CA GLY A 63 -1.29 -15.57 8.65
C GLY A 63 -2.59 -15.85 7.89
N ALA A 64 -3.75 -15.75 8.53
CA ALA A 64 -5.05 -15.89 7.85
C ALA A 64 -5.45 -14.55 7.21
N TYR A 65 -6.07 -14.59 6.03
CA TYR A 65 -6.60 -13.37 5.40
C TYR A 65 -7.71 -12.76 6.24
N VAL A 66 -7.71 -11.42 6.34
CA VAL A 66 -8.75 -10.71 7.09
C VAL A 66 -10.10 -10.83 6.37
N GLY A 67 -11.20 -10.81 7.12
CA GLY A 67 -12.54 -10.88 6.54
C GLY A 67 -13.00 -9.55 5.93
N LYS A 68 -14.11 -9.56 5.17
CA LYS A 68 -14.73 -8.35 4.59
C LYS A 68 -15.09 -7.27 5.64
N ASN A 69 -15.27 -7.69 6.89
CA ASN A 69 -15.56 -6.82 8.03
C ASN A 69 -14.30 -6.32 8.75
N ALA A 70 -13.14 -6.34 8.09
CA ALA A 70 -11.91 -5.82 8.65
C ALA A 70 -12.04 -4.34 9.10
N PRO A 71 -11.25 -3.89 10.08
CA PRO A 71 -11.36 -2.54 10.60
C PRO A 71 -11.00 -1.47 9.57
N LEU A 72 -11.64 -0.31 9.69
CA LEU A 72 -11.22 0.91 9.01
C LEU A 72 -9.85 1.36 9.53
N ILE A 73 -9.05 1.99 8.68
CA ILE A 73 -7.78 2.61 9.08
C ILE A 73 -8.04 3.75 10.07
N LYS A 74 -9.09 4.53 9.82
CA LYS A 74 -9.59 5.59 10.69
C LYS A 74 -11.10 5.70 10.51
N ASN A 75 -11.82 5.85 11.62
CA ASN A 75 -13.24 6.13 11.58
C ASN A 75 -13.47 7.58 11.13
N PRO A 76 -14.42 7.84 10.22
CA PRO A 76 -14.70 9.17 9.69
C PRO A 76 -15.48 10.09 10.65
N THR A 77 -15.64 9.70 11.92
CA THR A 77 -16.27 10.49 12.99
C THR A 77 -15.42 11.65 13.45
#